data_AF-X1W1Q6-F1
#
_entry.id   AF-X1W1Q6-F1
#
_cell.length_a   1.000
_cell.length_b   1.000
_cell.length_c   1.000
_cell.angle_alpha   90.00
_cell.angle_beta   90.00
_cell.angle_gamma   90.00
#
_symmetry.space_group_name_H-M   'P 1'
#
loop_
_entity.id
_entity.type
_entity.pdbx_description
1 polymer ?
#
loop_
_entity_poly.entity_id
_entity_poly.type
_entity_poly.pdbx_seq_one_letter_code
_entity_poly.pdbx_strand_id
1 'polypeptide(L)'
;WVMYYRGVLSETELTALLKDIGWSESMTAKFKAVTEALVSGGEALELYRRGEYSPDDLLVALRKQGYSVQSISDITKLAARIPGPSDLVTFALREVWRSDLRPELLSPNAPGEYYDWMAKQGYSRHHAENYWASHWMLPSVRQGFEMFWRIPGFSEGDLRSLLTRLDILPRYHDDLLAIAYAPWTRVDIRRMHKLGVIPDRAGLEEAYGDIGYHGKQLSG
;
A
#
# COMPACT_ATOMS: atom_id res chain seq x y z
N TRP A 1 35.43 -29.53 4.30
CA TRP A 1 35.06 -28.15 4.67
C TRP A 1 33.74 -28.00 5.39
N VAL A 2 32.67 -28.72 5.02
CA VAL A 2 31.40 -28.68 5.78
C VAL A 2 31.57 -28.96 7.28
N MET A 3 32.43 -29.92 7.65
CA MET A 3 32.76 -30.20 9.05
C MET A 3 33.40 -29.00 9.77
N TYR A 4 34.23 -28.21 9.07
CA TYR A 4 34.79 -26.97 9.61
C TYR A 4 33.72 -25.89 9.79
N TYR A 5 32.92 -25.62 8.76
CA TYR A 5 31.87 -24.59 8.84
C TYR A 5 30.75 -24.93 9.84
N ARG A 6 30.56 -26.21 10.17
CA ARG A 6 29.63 -26.67 11.22
C ARG A 6 30.27 -26.79 12.61
N GLY A 7 31.55 -26.41 12.76
CA GLY A 7 32.26 -26.47 14.04
C GLY A 7 32.57 -27.88 14.54
N VAL A 8 32.51 -28.90 13.68
CA VAL A 8 32.84 -30.30 14.02
C VAL A 8 34.35 -30.50 14.11
N LEU A 9 35.12 -29.80 13.28
CA LEU A 9 36.58 -29.82 13.29
C LEU A 9 37.10 -28.38 13.23
N SER A 10 38.21 -28.11 13.91
CA SER A 10 38.99 -26.89 13.67
C SER A 10 39.63 -26.92 12.27
N GLU A 11 40.05 -25.74 11.79
CA GLU A 11 40.73 -25.64 10.48
C GLU A 11 42.03 -26.44 10.42
N THR A 12 42.78 -26.44 11.53
CA THR A 12 44.05 -27.17 11.65
C THR A 12 43.83 -28.68 11.64
N GLU A 13 42.84 -29.20 12.38
CA GLU A 13 42.47 -30.63 12.37
C GLU A 13 42.01 -31.09 10.98
N LEU A 14 41.15 -30.32 10.32
CA LEU A 14 40.68 -30.66 8.97
C LEU A 14 41.83 -30.64 7.96
N THR A 15 42.72 -29.66 8.04
CA THR A 15 43.87 -29.55 7.12
C THR A 15 44.86 -30.70 7.31
N ALA A 16 45.11 -31.13 8.55
CA ALA A 16 45.94 -32.30 8.84
C ALA A 16 45.32 -33.59 8.27
N LEU A 17 44.01 -33.81 8.49
CA LEU A 17 43.30 -34.96 7.93
C LEU A 17 43.35 -34.99 6.40
N LEU A 18 43.14 -33.85 5.74
CA LEU A 18 43.22 -33.75 4.28
C LEU A 18 44.63 -34.07 3.76
N LYS A 19 45.67 -33.61 4.47
CA LYS A 19 47.06 -33.92 4.15
C LYS A 19 47.36 -35.43 4.27
N ASP A 20 46.87 -36.08 5.32
CA ASP A 20 47.08 -37.51 5.56
C ASP A 20 46.44 -38.40 4.46
N ILE A 21 45.33 -37.96 3.88
CA ILE A 21 44.70 -38.65 2.72
C ILE A 21 45.26 -38.19 1.36
N GLY A 22 46.38 -37.46 1.36
CA GLY A 22 47.14 -37.13 0.15
C GLY A 22 46.72 -35.85 -0.57
N TRP A 23 45.94 -34.96 0.04
CA TRP A 23 45.62 -33.67 -0.58
C TRP A 23 46.80 -32.70 -0.46
N SER A 24 47.14 -32.02 -1.56
CA SER A 24 48.13 -30.95 -1.55
C SER A 24 47.56 -29.68 -0.91
N GLU A 25 48.42 -28.83 -0.34
CA GLU A 25 48.02 -27.53 0.21
C GLU A 25 47.27 -26.68 -0.81
N SER A 26 47.70 -26.72 -2.08
CA SER A 26 47.02 -26.02 -3.19
C SER A 26 45.60 -26.55 -3.41
N MET A 27 45.40 -27.87 -3.39
CA MET A 27 44.08 -28.48 -3.57
C MET A 27 43.16 -28.15 -2.39
N THR A 28 43.69 -28.24 -1.17
CA THR A 28 43.00 -27.90 0.07
C THR A 28 42.50 -26.46 0.04
N ALA A 29 43.35 -25.50 -0.35
CA ALA A 29 42.98 -24.09 -0.47
C ALA A 29 41.91 -23.84 -1.55
N LYS A 30 42.04 -24.46 -2.74
CA LYS A 30 41.03 -24.34 -3.81
C LYS A 30 39.68 -24.89 -3.38
N PHE A 31 39.66 -26.05 -2.75
CA PHE A 31 38.42 -26.64 -2.25
C PHE A 31 37.81 -25.84 -1.10
N LYS A 32 38.62 -25.19 -0.25
CA LYS A 32 38.11 -24.27 0.78
C LYS A 32 37.28 -23.17 0.12
N ALA A 33 37.87 -22.49 -0.85
CA ALA A 33 37.27 -21.36 -1.54
C ALA A 33 35.94 -21.71 -2.25
N VAL A 34 35.82 -22.91 -2.84
CA VAL A 34 34.56 -23.33 -3.50
C VAL A 34 33.50 -23.85 -2.54
N THR A 35 33.86 -24.18 -1.30
CA THR A 35 32.92 -24.64 -0.26
C THR A 35 32.40 -23.53 0.64
N GLU A 36 32.99 -22.34 0.53
CA GLU A 36 32.50 -21.16 1.23
C GLU A 36 31.12 -20.77 0.67
N ALA A 37 30.16 -20.54 1.56
CA ALA A 37 28.84 -20.10 1.15
C ALA A 37 28.93 -18.69 0.56
N LEU A 38 28.40 -18.52 -0.65
CA LEU A 38 28.29 -17.22 -1.28
C LEU A 38 26.99 -16.54 -0.83
N VAL A 39 27.00 -15.20 -0.79
CA VAL A 39 25.78 -14.39 -0.73
C VAL A 39 24.87 -14.81 -1.89
N SER A 40 23.62 -15.14 -1.61
CA SER A 40 22.69 -15.59 -2.64
C SER A 40 22.38 -14.46 -3.64
N GLY A 41 21.92 -14.81 -4.85
CA GLY A 41 21.58 -13.80 -5.86
C GLY A 41 20.53 -12.79 -5.38
N GLY A 42 19.56 -13.23 -4.57
CA GLY A 42 18.56 -12.34 -3.98
C GLY A 42 19.15 -11.36 -2.97
N GLU A 43 20.02 -11.83 -2.07
CA GLU A 43 20.70 -10.98 -1.09
C GLU A 43 21.67 -10.00 -1.76
N ALA A 44 22.37 -10.43 -2.81
CA ALA A 44 23.25 -9.56 -3.59
C ALA A 44 22.47 -8.39 -4.23
N LEU A 45 21.27 -8.64 -4.76
CA LEU A 45 20.40 -7.59 -5.29
C LEU A 45 19.89 -6.64 -4.20
N GLU A 46 19.56 -7.16 -3.01
CA GLU A 46 19.17 -6.34 -1.86
C GLU A 46 20.31 -5.42 -1.42
N LEU A 47 21.54 -5.94 -1.29
CA LEU A 47 22.73 -5.15 -0.97
C LEU A 47 22.98 -4.06 -2.02
N TYR A 48 22.83 -4.41 -3.30
CA TYR A 48 22.93 -3.44 -4.40
C TYR A 48 21.87 -2.34 -4.30
N ARG A 49 20.59 -2.69 -4.12
CA ARG A 49 19.51 -1.70 -3.95
C ARG A 49 19.73 -0.78 -2.76
N ARG A 50 20.31 -1.29 -1.67
CA ARG A 50 20.56 -0.54 -0.43
C ARG A 50 21.78 0.38 -0.53
N GLY A 51 22.58 0.26 -1.60
CA GLY A 51 23.81 1.02 -1.80
C GLY A 51 25.04 0.41 -1.13
N GLU A 52 24.93 -0.82 -0.61
CA GLU A 52 26.04 -1.55 0.02
C GLU A 52 26.94 -2.23 -1.02
N TYR A 53 26.37 -2.60 -2.19
CA TYR A 53 27.12 -3.10 -3.34
C TYR A 53 27.14 -2.07 -4.47
N SER A 54 28.30 -1.88 -5.09
CA SER A 54 28.41 -1.21 -6.38
C SER A 54 27.89 -2.12 -7.52
N PRO A 55 27.68 -1.60 -8.74
CA PRO A 55 27.35 -2.43 -9.91
C PRO A 55 28.39 -3.54 -10.17
N ASP A 56 29.68 -3.27 -9.93
CA ASP A 56 30.75 -4.25 -10.10
C ASP A 56 30.71 -5.33 -9.01
N ASP A 57 30.42 -4.94 -7.76
CA ASP A 57 30.27 -5.90 -6.65
C ASP A 57 29.11 -6.88 -6.92
N LEU A 58 27.97 -6.36 -7.38
CA LEU A 58 26.82 -7.18 -7.79
C LEU A 58 27.19 -8.15 -8.90
N LEU A 59 27.87 -7.66 -9.95
CA LEU A 59 28.28 -8.48 -11.08
C LEU A 59 29.25 -9.59 -10.65
N VAL A 60 30.21 -9.29 -9.79
CA VAL A 60 31.14 -10.29 -9.23
C VAL A 60 30.39 -11.31 -8.39
N ALA A 61 29.50 -10.87 -7.50
CA ALA A 61 28.72 -11.76 -6.63
C ALA A 61 27.84 -12.74 -7.43
N LEU A 62 27.16 -12.27 -8.48
CA LEU A 62 26.33 -13.11 -9.34
C LEU A 62 27.17 -14.03 -10.25
N ARG A 63 28.31 -13.56 -10.77
CA ARG A 63 29.21 -14.42 -11.57
C ARG A 63 29.79 -15.57 -10.75
N LYS A 64 30.17 -15.33 -9.49
CA LYS A 64 30.66 -16.39 -8.59
C LYS A 64 29.63 -17.50 -8.36
N GLN A 65 28.34 -17.19 -8.51
CA GLN A 65 27.24 -18.15 -8.44
C GLN A 65 26.92 -18.83 -9.78
N GLY A 66 27.65 -18.51 -10.85
CA GLY A 66 27.47 -19.12 -12.17
C GLY A 66 26.41 -18.46 -13.05
N TYR A 67 25.87 -17.30 -12.68
CA TYR A 67 24.93 -16.58 -13.55
C TYR A 67 25.64 -16.08 -14.82
N SER A 68 24.99 -16.29 -15.97
CA SER A 68 25.44 -15.73 -17.25
C SER A 68 25.30 -14.20 -17.26
N VAL A 69 26.04 -13.52 -18.15
CA VAL A 69 25.92 -12.06 -18.32
C VAL A 69 24.48 -11.65 -18.66
N GLN A 70 23.80 -12.45 -19.48
CA GLN A 70 22.40 -12.22 -19.83
C GLN A 70 21.50 -12.37 -18.60
N SER A 71 21.67 -13.43 -17.82
CA SER A 71 20.90 -13.67 -16.59
C SER A 71 21.10 -12.55 -15.57
N ILE A 72 22.32 -12.02 -15.43
CA ILE A 72 22.62 -10.86 -14.57
C ILE A 72 21.81 -9.63 -15.04
N SER A 73 21.76 -9.39 -16.35
CA SER A 73 20.95 -8.30 -16.92
C SER A 73 19.47 -8.48 -16.61
N ASP A 74 18.92 -9.67 -16.83
CA ASP A 74 17.50 -9.97 -16.66
C ASP A 74 17.07 -9.90 -15.18
N ILE A 75 17.87 -10.44 -14.27
CA ILE A 75 17.60 -10.40 -12.84
C ILE A 75 17.72 -8.97 -12.29
N THR A 76 18.65 -8.17 -12.80
CA THR A 76 18.75 -6.74 -12.43
C THR A 76 17.51 -5.95 -12.86
N LYS A 77 16.94 -6.27 -14.04
CA LYS A 77 15.65 -5.69 -14.48
C LYS A 77 14.49 -6.15 -13.59
N LEU A 78 14.45 -7.44 -13.26
CA LEU A 78 13.44 -8.02 -12.35
C LEU A 78 13.49 -7.39 -10.95
N ALA A 79 14.65 -6.87 -10.55
CA ALA A 79 14.86 -6.21 -9.27
C ALA A 79 14.01 -4.94 -9.09
N ALA A 80 13.48 -4.35 -10.18
CA ALA A 80 12.56 -3.22 -10.12
C ALA A 80 11.17 -3.68 -9.67
N ARG A 81 10.68 -3.10 -8.58
CA ARG A 81 9.41 -3.45 -7.96
C ARG A 81 8.24 -2.74 -8.62
N ILE A 82 7.19 -3.51 -8.86
CA ILE A 82 5.88 -3.03 -9.27
C ILE A 82 5.00 -2.95 -8.01
N PRO A 83 4.23 -1.86 -7.82
CA PRO A 83 3.21 -1.76 -6.76
C PRO A 83 2.26 -2.96 -6.75
N GLY A 84 1.79 -3.35 -5.57
CA GLY A 84 0.88 -4.49 -5.45
C GLY A 84 -0.51 -4.19 -6.03
N PRO A 85 -1.35 -5.21 -6.25
CA PRO A 85 -2.70 -5.01 -6.78
C PRO A 85 -3.53 -3.99 -5.97
N SER A 86 -3.48 -4.04 -4.64
CA SER A 86 -4.20 -3.09 -3.77
C SER A 86 -3.72 -1.65 -3.96
N ASP A 87 -2.41 -1.42 -4.08
CA ASP A 87 -1.85 -0.10 -4.33
C ASP A 87 -2.32 0.45 -5.67
N LEU A 88 -2.35 -0.40 -6.71
CA LEU A 88 -2.83 -0.02 -8.04
C LEU A 88 -4.31 0.37 -8.03
N VAL A 89 -5.15 -0.32 -7.23
CA VAL A 89 -6.55 0.09 -7.01
C VAL A 89 -6.61 1.45 -6.33
N THR A 90 -5.82 1.67 -5.28
CA THR A 90 -5.74 2.98 -4.62
C THR A 90 -5.31 4.08 -5.60
N PHE A 91 -4.29 3.85 -6.43
CA PHE A 91 -3.84 4.83 -7.42
C PHE A 91 -4.93 5.17 -8.44
N ALA A 92 -5.72 4.18 -8.85
CA ALA A 92 -6.87 4.38 -9.72
C ALA A 92 -7.94 5.25 -9.05
N LEU A 93 -8.35 4.90 -7.82
CA LEU A 93 -9.38 5.62 -7.07
C LEU A 93 -8.95 7.03 -6.66
N ARG A 94 -7.65 7.26 -6.46
CA ARG A 94 -7.07 8.59 -6.18
C ARG A 94 -6.65 9.34 -7.44
N GLU A 95 -7.00 8.80 -8.60
CA GLU A 95 -6.81 9.44 -9.91
C GLU A 95 -5.36 9.89 -10.15
N VAL A 96 -4.40 9.12 -9.62
CA VAL A 96 -2.96 9.46 -9.64
C VAL A 96 -2.41 9.65 -11.05
N TRP A 97 -3.04 9.01 -12.05
CA TRP A 97 -2.61 9.10 -13.46
C TRP A 97 -3.30 10.21 -14.26
N ARG A 98 -4.19 10.99 -13.65
CA ARG A 98 -4.77 12.18 -14.30
C ARG A 98 -3.75 13.29 -14.37
N SER A 99 -3.38 13.68 -15.59
CA SER A 99 -2.33 14.68 -15.82
C SER A 99 -2.69 16.08 -15.31
N ASP A 100 -3.99 16.41 -15.31
CA ASP A 100 -4.51 17.68 -14.82
C ASP A 100 -4.47 17.79 -13.28
N LEU A 101 -4.66 16.67 -12.58
CA LEU A 101 -4.59 16.62 -11.10
C LEU A 101 -3.18 16.34 -10.58
N ARG A 102 -2.30 15.77 -11.41
CA ARG A 102 -0.96 15.32 -10.99
C ARG A 102 -0.13 16.40 -10.26
N PRO A 103 -0.07 17.67 -10.70
CA PRO A 103 0.69 18.69 -9.99
C PRO A 103 0.17 18.97 -8.58
N GLU A 104 -1.16 18.95 -8.39
CA GLU A 104 -1.79 19.13 -7.09
C GLU A 104 -1.53 17.93 -6.17
N LEU A 105 -1.72 16.71 -6.68
CA LEU A 105 -1.51 15.48 -5.91
C LEU A 105 -0.05 15.32 -5.45
N LEU A 106 0.91 15.86 -6.22
CA LEU A 106 2.32 15.86 -5.85
C LEU A 106 2.73 17.01 -4.94
N SER A 107 1.84 17.95 -4.59
CA SER A 107 2.16 19.16 -3.83
C SER A 107 1.74 19.05 -2.36
N PRO A 108 2.66 19.22 -1.38
CA PRO A 108 4.06 19.58 -1.55
C PRO A 108 4.86 18.41 -2.10
N ASN A 109 5.94 18.72 -2.84
CA ASN A 109 6.84 17.72 -3.37
C ASN A 109 7.34 16.79 -2.27
N ALA A 110 7.40 15.48 -2.57
CA ALA A 110 7.93 14.52 -1.61
C ALA A 110 9.38 14.88 -1.22
N PRO A 111 9.77 14.71 0.05
CA PRO A 111 11.15 14.91 0.50
C PRO A 111 12.14 14.05 -0.29
N GLY A 112 13.40 14.51 -0.44
CA GLY A 112 14.46 13.73 -1.08
C GLY A 112 14.63 12.34 -0.46
N GLU A 113 14.66 12.28 0.88
CA GLU A 113 14.81 11.02 1.63
C GLU A 113 13.69 10.01 1.33
N TYR A 114 12.47 10.46 1.03
CA TYR A 114 11.39 9.57 0.65
C TYR A 114 11.73 8.81 -0.64
N TYR A 115 12.29 9.48 -1.63
CA TYR A 115 12.72 8.83 -2.87
C TYR A 115 13.88 7.87 -2.63
N ASP A 116 14.82 8.21 -1.76
CA ASP A 116 15.96 7.35 -1.43
C ASP A 116 15.49 6.04 -0.78
N TRP A 117 14.57 6.12 0.19
CA TRP A 117 14.00 4.94 0.83
C TRP A 117 13.13 4.11 -0.11
N MET A 118 12.37 4.74 -1.00
CA MET A 118 11.59 4.02 -2.02
C MET A 118 12.49 3.30 -3.02
N ALA A 119 13.59 3.93 -3.45
CA ALA A 119 14.57 3.31 -4.33
C ALA A 119 15.25 2.09 -3.67
N LYS A 120 15.60 2.18 -2.38
CA LYS A 120 16.15 1.06 -1.60
C LYS A 120 15.18 -0.11 -1.44
N GLN A 121 13.87 0.15 -1.50
CA GLN A 121 12.82 -0.89 -1.56
C GLN A 121 12.58 -1.46 -2.96
N GLY A 122 13.28 -0.93 -3.98
CA GLY A 122 13.18 -1.35 -5.37
C GLY A 122 12.15 -0.59 -6.20
N TYR A 123 11.50 0.44 -5.66
CA TYR A 123 10.54 1.23 -6.43
C TYR A 123 11.25 2.27 -7.30
N SER A 124 10.76 2.44 -8.53
CA SER A 124 11.21 3.52 -9.41
C SER A 124 10.74 4.88 -8.87
N ARG A 125 11.38 5.96 -9.33
CA ARG A 125 10.95 7.34 -9.06
C ARG A 125 9.47 7.54 -9.42
N HIS A 126 9.04 7.02 -10.56
CA HIS A 126 7.65 7.08 -11.01
C HIS A 126 6.68 6.39 -10.02
N HIS A 127 7.01 5.20 -9.54
CA HIS A 127 6.18 4.51 -8.54
C HIS A 127 6.20 5.23 -7.19
N ALA A 128 7.35 5.74 -6.76
CA ALA A 128 7.44 6.55 -5.54
C ALA A 128 6.53 7.78 -5.62
N GLU A 129 6.51 8.48 -6.75
CA GLU A 129 5.59 9.60 -7.00
C GLU A 129 4.13 9.18 -7.03
N ASN A 130 3.80 7.97 -7.52
CA ASN A 130 2.42 7.48 -7.48
C ASN A 130 1.94 7.23 -6.03
N TYR A 131 2.78 6.61 -5.21
CA TYR A 131 2.49 6.45 -3.78
C TYR A 131 2.33 7.80 -3.08
N TRP A 132 3.22 8.75 -3.37
CA TRP A 132 3.10 10.11 -2.84
C TRP A 132 1.80 10.76 -3.32
N ALA A 133 1.48 10.76 -4.61
CA ALA A 133 0.23 11.32 -5.12
C ALA A 133 -1.03 10.70 -4.48
N SER A 134 -0.98 9.45 -4.02
CA SER A 134 -2.10 8.77 -3.36
C SER A 134 -2.18 8.96 -1.84
N HIS A 135 -1.19 9.60 -1.20
CA HIS A 135 -1.06 9.61 0.26
C HIS A 135 -2.12 10.44 1.00
N TRP A 136 -2.84 11.30 0.27
CA TRP A 136 -3.81 12.22 0.84
C TRP A 136 -4.98 11.50 1.52
N MET A 137 -5.38 12.01 2.68
CA MET A 137 -6.65 11.63 3.30
C MET A 137 -7.78 12.40 2.61
N LEU A 138 -8.78 11.67 2.11
CA LEU A 138 -9.99 12.29 1.57
C LEU A 138 -10.95 12.68 2.70
N PRO A 139 -11.85 13.65 2.45
CA PRO A 139 -12.96 13.92 3.35
C PRO A 139 -13.76 12.65 3.66
N SER A 140 -14.13 12.48 4.93
CA SER A 140 -15.06 11.43 5.36
C SER A 140 -16.45 11.62 4.75
N VAL A 141 -17.28 10.56 4.78
CA VAL A 141 -18.69 10.64 4.34
C VAL A 141 -19.44 11.78 5.03
N ARG A 142 -19.24 11.93 6.35
CA ARG A 142 -19.85 13.02 7.12
C ARG A 142 -19.37 14.39 6.65
N GLN A 143 -18.07 14.57 6.37
CA GLN A 143 -17.58 15.82 5.81
C GLN A 143 -18.13 16.07 4.40
N GLY A 144 -18.29 15.03 3.59
CA GLY A 144 -18.94 15.11 2.29
C GLY A 144 -20.38 15.62 2.37
N PHE A 145 -21.14 15.14 3.36
CA PHE A 145 -22.49 15.63 3.64
C PHE A 145 -22.51 17.09 4.08
N GLU A 146 -21.63 17.50 5.00
CA GLU A 146 -21.52 18.89 5.42
C GLU A 146 -21.12 19.81 4.25
N MET A 147 -20.22 19.35 3.36
CA MET A 147 -19.88 20.08 2.14
C MET A 147 -21.09 20.22 1.22
N PHE A 148 -21.85 19.15 1.03
CA PHE A 148 -23.07 19.13 0.22
C PHE A 148 -24.14 20.12 0.70
N TRP A 149 -24.30 20.33 2.01
CA TRP A 149 -25.28 21.29 2.53
C TRP A 149 -24.77 22.72 2.63
N ARG A 150 -23.46 22.91 2.88
CA ARG A 150 -22.91 24.22 3.26
C ARG A 150 -22.18 24.94 2.14
N ILE A 151 -21.71 24.23 1.12
CA ILE A 151 -20.90 24.82 0.05
C ILE A 151 -21.78 25.04 -1.19
N PRO A 152 -22.08 26.31 -1.55
CA PRO A 152 -22.81 26.60 -2.77
C PRO A 152 -22.11 26.01 -4.00
N GLY A 153 -22.85 25.26 -4.81
CA GLY A 153 -22.33 24.62 -6.02
C GLY A 153 -21.72 23.23 -5.83
N PHE A 154 -21.57 22.73 -4.59
CA PHE A 154 -21.24 21.32 -4.38
C PHE A 154 -22.48 20.45 -4.63
N SER A 155 -22.44 19.67 -5.70
CA SER A 155 -23.59 18.93 -6.21
C SER A 155 -23.67 17.49 -5.66
N GLU A 156 -24.80 16.82 -5.91
CA GLU A 156 -24.93 15.38 -5.67
C GLU A 156 -23.88 14.57 -6.45
N GLY A 157 -23.54 15.00 -7.67
CA GLY A 157 -22.50 14.38 -8.48
C GLY A 157 -21.12 14.47 -7.83
N ASP A 158 -20.81 15.58 -7.16
CA ASP A 158 -19.58 15.75 -6.42
C ASP A 158 -19.53 14.85 -5.19
N LEU A 159 -20.65 14.73 -4.47
CA LEU A 159 -20.78 13.81 -3.34
C LEU A 159 -20.57 12.36 -3.77
N ARG A 160 -21.23 11.90 -4.84
CA ARG A 160 -21.07 10.54 -5.38
C ARG A 160 -19.65 10.26 -5.87
N SER A 161 -19.01 11.26 -6.46
CA SER A 161 -17.59 11.18 -6.85
C SER A 161 -16.70 10.98 -5.63
N LEU A 162 -16.93 11.74 -4.54
CA LEU A 162 -16.22 11.54 -3.28
C LEU A 162 -16.46 10.13 -2.71
N LEU A 163 -17.71 9.64 -2.67
CA LEU A 163 -18.05 8.30 -2.17
C LEU A 163 -17.34 7.20 -2.98
N THR A 164 -17.23 7.37 -4.30
CA THR A 164 -16.45 6.45 -5.17
C THR A 164 -14.98 6.43 -4.79
N ARG A 165 -14.36 7.61 -4.59
CA ARG A 165 -12.94 7.71 -4.20
C ARG A 165 -12.65 7.19 -2.79
N LEU A 166 -13.68 7.12 -1.94
CA LEU A 166 -13.67 6.44 -0.64
C LEU A 166 -13.86 4.92 -0.74
N ASP A 167 -13.95 4.37 -1.95
CA ASP A 167 -14.18 2.95 -2.23
C ASP A 167 -15.53 2.42 -1.68
N ILE A 168 -16.55 3.29 -1.65
CA ILE A 168 -17.91 2.89 -1.26
C ILE A 168 -18.63 2.39 -2.51
N LEU A 169 -19.14 1.17 -2.44
CA LEU A 169 -19.88 0.54 -3.55
C LEU A 169 -21.02 1.45 -4.05
N PRO A 170 -21.15 1.67 -5.38
CA PRO A 170 -22.15 2.57 -5.95
C PRO A 170 -23.59 2.34 -5.50
N ARG A 171 -23.99 1.08 -5.23
CA ARG A 171 -25.34 0.76 -4.77
C ARG A 171 -25.71 1.43 -3.43
N TYR A 172 -24.72 1.76 -2.61
CA TYR A 172 -24.94 2.41 -1.32
C TYR A 172 -24.99 3.94 -1.43
N HIS A 173 -24.69 4.51 -2.60
CA HIS A 173 -24.68 5.96 -2.76
C HIS A 173 -26.08 6.54 -2.61
N ASP A 174 -27.09 5.86 -3.16
CA ASP A 174 -28.49 6.27 -3.03
C ASP A 174 -28.96 6.16 -1.57
N ASP A 175 -28.61 5.07 -0.88
CA ASP A 175 -28.91 4.88 0.54
C ASP A 175 -28.27 5.97 1.41
N LEU A 176 -26.99 6.29 1.16
CA LEU A 176 -26.27 7.34 1.88
C LEU A 176 -26.83 8.73 1.60
N LEU A 177 -27.22 9.01 0.36
CA LEU A 177 -27.83 10.28 -0.01
C LEU A 177 -29.22 10.44 0.64
N ALA A 178 -30.00 9.37 0.70
CA ALA A 178 -31.33 9.39 1.33
C ALA A 178 -31.26 9.77 2.81
N ILE A 179 -30.19 9.38 3.51
CA ILE A 179 -29.96 9.74 4.92
C ILE A 179 -29.07 10.97 5.10
N ALA A 180 -28.75 11.71 4.03
CA ALA A 180 -27.96 12.91 4.15
C ALA A 180 -28.74 13.94 4.99
N TYR A 181 -29.97 14.27 4.60
CA TYR A 181 -30.72 15.31 5.29
C TYR A 181 -31.10 14.91 6.73
N ALA A 182 -30.96 15.85 7.66
CA ALA A 182 -31.36 15.62 9.03
C ALA A 182 -32.90 15.46 9.11
N PRO A 183 -33.41 14.35 9.65
CA PRO A 183 -34.83 14.21 9.91
C PRO A 183 -35.28 15.19 10.99
N TRP A 184 -36.59 15.44 11.06
CA TRP A 184 -37.14 16.34 12.08
C TRP A 184 -36.88 15.83 13.49
N THR A 185 -36.59 16.73 14.43
CA THR A 185 -36.42 16.31 15.82
C THR A 185 -37.77 15.88 16.40
N ARG A 186 -37.75 15.00 17.41
CA ARG A 186 -38.95 14.62 18.16
C ARG A 186 -39.77 15.83 18.64
N VAL A 187 -39.10 16.92 19.00
CA VAL A 187 -39.78 18.14 19.48
C VAL A 187 -40.49 18.84 18.33
N ASP A 188 -39.86 18.93 17.16
CA ASP A 188 -40.43 19.56 15.98
C ASP A 188 -41.59 18.75 15.44
N ILE A 189 -41.46 17.41 15.35
CA ILE A 189 -42.55 16.51 14.96
C ILE A 189 -43.79 16.74 15.85
N ARG A 190 -43.60 16.78 17.17
CA ARG A 190 -44.69 17.02 18.12
C ARG A 190 -45.34 18.40 17.94
N ARG A 191 -44.54 19.44 17.66
CA ARG A 191 -45.03 20.80 17.41
C ARG A 191 -45.81 20.87 16.10
N MET A 192 -45.28 20.27 15.04
CA MET A 192 -45.91 20.22 13.72
C MET A 192 -47.26 19.50 13.77
N HIS A 193 -47.37 18.37 14.48
CA HIS A 193 -48.65 17.72 14.68
C HIS A 193 -49.63 18.60 15.47
N LYS A 194 -49.19 19.23 16.58
CA LYS A 194 -50.05 20.14 17.37
C LYS A 194 -50.56 21.34 16.56
N LEU A 195 -49.75 21.85 15.62
CA LEU A 195 -50.09 22.96 14.74
C LEU A 195 -50.87 22.52 13.49
N GLY A 196 -51.13 21.22 13.31
CA GLY A 196 -51.85 20.67 12.16
C GLY A 196 -51.04 20.60 10.86
N VAL A 197 -49.71 20.80 10.92
CA VAL A 197 -48.80 20.66 9.76
C VAL A 197 -48.67 19.18 9.36
N ILE A 198 -48.62 18.29 10.35
CA ILE A 198 -48.75 16.83 10.17
C ILE A 198 -50.11 16.47 10.76
N PRO A 199 -51.19 16.39 9.97
CA PRO A 199 -52.55 16.32 10.52
C PRO A 199 -53.00 14.91 10.90
N ASP A 200 -52.34 13.87 10.39
CA ASP A 200 -52.78 12.49 10.52
C ASP A 200 -51.75 11.58 11.20
N ARG A 201 -52.21 10.37 11.57
CA ARG A 201 -51.39 9.36 12.24
C ARG A 201 -50.30 8.82 11.32
N ALA A 202 -50.57 8.67 10.03
CA ALA A 202 -49.63 8.08 9.09
C ALA A 202 -48.37 8.95 8.95
N GLY A 203 -48.52 10.26 8.76
CA GLY A 203 -47.39 11.19 8.67
C GLY A 203 -46.64 11.33 10.00
N LEU A 204 -47.32 11.14 11.13
CA LEU A 204 -46.69 11.07 12.46
C LEU A 204 -45.80 9.83 12.59
N GLU A 205 -46.29 8.67 12.15
CA GLU A 205 -45.55 7.40 12.19
C GLU A 205 -44.34 7.43 11.26
N GLU A 206 -44.48 8.01 10.07
CA GLU A 206 -43.39 8.24 9.12
C GLU A 206 -42.30 9.14 9.73
N ALA A 207 -42.66 10.34 10.19
CA ALA A 207 -41.71 11.30 10.75
C ALA A 207 -40.98 10.77 11.99
N TYR A 208 -41.68 10.03 12.86
CA TYR A 208 -41.06 9.35 13.99
C TYR A 208 -40.18 8.17 13.55
N GLY A 209 -40.58 7.47 12.48
CA GLY A 209 -39.80 6.43 11.81
C GLY A 209 -38.45 6.93 11.32
N ASP A 210 -38.40 8.11 10.72
CA ASP A 210 -37.16 8.73 10.19
C ASP A 210 -36.10 8.99 11.28
N ILE A 211 -36.53 9.19 12.54
CA ILE A 211 -35.63 9.30 13.71
C ILE A 211 -35.50 7.98 14.50
N GLY A 212 -35.96 6.86 13.93
CA GLY A 212 -35.73 5.51 14.43
C GLY A 212 -36.79 4.93 15.36
N TYR A 213 -37.94 5.58 15.55
CA TYR A 213 -39.04 4.99 16.33
C TYR A 213 -39.79 3.97 15.50
N HIS A 214 -40.16 2.83 16.08
CA HIS A 214 -40.81 1.76 15.33
C HIS A 214 -41.69 0.85 16.21
N GLY A 215 -42.63 0.16 15.56
CA GLY A 215 -43.48 -0.87 16.19
C GLY A 215 -44.24 -0.36 17.41
N LYS A 216 -44.05 -1.00 18.57
CA LYS A 216 -44.75 -0.66 19.82
C LYS A 216 -44.49 0.78 20.30
N GLN A 217 -43.41 1.43 19.86
CA GLN A 217 -43.15 2.82 20.19
C GLN A 217 -44.13 3.78 19.48
N LEU A 218 -44.75 3.31 18.39
CA LEU A 218 -45.72 4.03 17.57
C LEU A 218 -47.14 3.49 17.74
N SER A 219 -47.45 2.70 18.78
CA SER A 219 -48.80 2.14 18.98
C SER A 219 -49.66 2.91 20.00
N GLY A 220 -49.15 4.03 20.51
CA GLY A 220 -49.80 4.87 21.53
C GLY A 220 -50.38 6.16 20.97
#